data_AF-A0A4Y2HKQ7-F1
#
_entry.id   AF-A0A4Y2HKQ7-F1
#
_cell.length_a   1.000
_cell.length_b   1.000
_cell.length_c   1.000
_cell.angle_alpha   90.00
_cell.angle_beta   90.00
_cell.angle_gamma   90.00
#
_symmetry.space_group_name_H-M   'P 1'
#
loop_
_entity.id
_entity.type
_entity.pdbx_description
1 polymer ?
#
loop_
_entity_poly.entity_id
_entity_poly.type
_entity_poly.pdbx_seq_one_letter_code
_entity_poly.pdbx_strand_id
1 'polypeptide(L)'
;MVKISQKLIQIQRVALVQIANTYKTVSSEALQVLTGLFPLDLVADKEVTKFNLFNRGIPINIKDKGYSFQDFDLVNKLDLLPWGKGGISWSMDSDPNGRFKKIFTDGSKLNGRVGSGIVCLNEARDIIWKLEIRLNDEASVFIAEAVAIQMAVEKVGPTKEKIVIFSKSVLMALESNKNHSEVIMKLKKILLVSPQIKLNWVRADIGINGNELADL
;
A
#
# COMPACT_ATOMS: atom_id res chain seq x y z
N MET A 1 -19.63 21.59 22.62
CA MET A 1 -19.19 20.19 22.77
C MET A 1 -20.09 19.37 23.71
N VAL A 2 -20.31 19.77 24.97
CA VAL A 2 -21.09 19.00 25.97
C VAL A 2 -22.49 18.55 25.52
N LYS A 3 -23.21 19.38 24.76
CA LYS A 3 -24.55 19.03 24.24
C LYS A 3 -24.52 17.92 23.16
N ILE A 4 -23.42 17.77 22.44
CA ILE A 4 -23.28 16.77 21.36
C ILE A 4 -22.91 15.40 21.96
N SER A 5 -21.98 15.37 22.90
CA SER A 5 -21.61 14.13 23.60
C SER A 5 -22.80 13.53 24.35
N GLN A 6 -23.59 14.35 25.04
CA GLN A 6 -24.82 13.89 25.70
C GLN A 6 -25.84 13.28 24.74
N LYS A 7 -26.00 13.86 23.53
CA LYS A 7 -26.88 13.29 22.49
C LYS A 7 -26.36 11.95 21.98
N LEU A 8 -25.05 11.80 21.77
CA LEU A 8 -24.45 10.54 21.31
C LEU A 8 -24.66 9.42 22.34
N ILE A 9 -24.48 9.71 23.63
CA ILE A 9 -24.72 8.76 24.72
C ILE A 9 -26.21 8.36 24.77
N GLN A 10 -27.13 9.31 24.61
CA GLN A 10 -28.57 9.03 24.58
C GLN A 10 -28.95 8.10 23.42
N ILE A 11 -28.41 8.34 22.22
CA ILE A 11 -28.65 7.48 21.04
C ILE A 11 -28.09 6.09 21.26
N GLN A 12 -26.83 5.99 21.73
CA GLN A 12 -26.17 4.72 21.97
C GLN A 12 -26.92 3.88 23.01
N ARG A 13 -27.42 4.52 24.08
CA ARG A 13 -28.16 3.85 25.15
C ARG A 13 -29.36 3.06 24.64
N VAL A 14 -30.10 3.59 23.65
CA VAL A 14 -31.26 2.90 23.07
C VAL A 14 -30.86 1.55 22.49
N ALA A 15 -29.72 1.50 21.79
CA ALA A 15 -29.18 0.26 21.23
C ALA A 15 -28.63 -0.68 22.32
N LEU A 16 -27.90 -0.15 23.30
CA LEU A 16 -27.28 -0.97 24.35
C LEU A 16 -28.29 -1.71 25.23
N VAL A 17 -29.41 -1.08 25.56
CA VAL A 17 -30.49 -1.73 26.34
C VAL A 17 -31.04 -2.95 25.60
N GLN A 18 -31.16 -2.87 24.26
CA GLN A 18 -31.64 -3.97 23.43
C GLN A 18 -30.61 -5.10 23.34
N ILE A 19 -29.33 -4.75 23.16
CA ILE A 19 -28.23 -5.73 23.06
C ILE A 19 -28.04 -6.50 24.37
N ALA A 20 -28.04 -5.80 25.50
CA ALA A 20 -27.82 -6.41 26.81
C ALA A 20 -29.06 -7.11 27.38
N ASN A 21 -30.24 -6.88 26.79
CA ASN A 21 -31.54 -7.34 27.27
C ASN A 21 -31.79 -7.01 28.75
N THR A 22 -31.56 -5.77 29.15
CA THR A 22 -31.68 -5.31 30.55
C THR A 22 -32.84 -4.34 30.76
N TYR A 23 -33.15 -4.05 32.02
CA TYR A 23 -34.10 -3.00 32.38
C TYR A 23 -33.67 -1.60 31.89
N LYS A 24 -34.64 -0.75 31.56
CA LYS A 24 -34.42 0.63 31.09
C LYS A 24 -33.74 1.54 32.14
N THR A 25 -33.74 1.14 33.41
CA THR A 25 -33.18 1.88 34.55
C THR A 25 -31.68 1.69 34.75
N VAL A 26 -31.07 0.70 34.10
CA VAL A 26 -29.63 0.40 34.22
C VAL A 26 -28.79 1.57 33.69
N SER A 27 -27.76 2.03 34.40
CA SER A 27 -26.95 3.18 33.96
C SER A 27 -26.27 2.94 32.61
N SER A 28 -25.91 4.02 31.90
CA SER A 28 -25.30 3.89 30.56
C SER A 28 -23.90 3.28 30.65
N GLU A 29 -23.18 3.59 31.72
CA GLU A 29 -21.86 3.08 32.05
C GLU A 29 -21.93 1.57 32.30
N ALA A 30 -22.93 1.10 33.08
CA ALA A 30 -23.11 -0.32 33.33
C ALA A 30 -23.44 -1.08 32.03
N LEU A 31 -24.27 -0.50 31.15
CA LEU A 31 -24.58 -1.07 29.84
C LEU A 31 -23.34 -1.20 28.94
N GLN A 32 -22.47 -0.20 28.93
CA GLN A 32 -21.22 -0.23 28.16
C GLN A 32 -20.28 -1.32 28.66
N VAL A 33 -20.17 -1.48 29.99
CA VAL A 33 -19.36 -2.54 30.61
C VAL A 33 -19.94 -3.93 30.29
N LEU A 34 -21.26 -4.11 30.43
CA LEU A 34 -21.92 -5.40 30.17
C LEU A 34 -21.84 -5.84 28.70
N THR A 35 -21.93 -4.88 27.77
CA THR A 35 -21.86 -5.15 26.33
C THR A 35 -20.44 -5.15 25.77
N GLY A 36 -19.46 -4.65 26.52
CA GLY A 36 -18.09 -4.45 26.05
C GLY A 36 -17.95 -3.37 24.98
N LEU A 37 -18.94 -2.48 24.84
CA LEU A 37 -18.97 -1.45 23.79
C LEU A 37 -18.48 -0.10 24.32
N PHE A 38 -17.56 0.53 23.58
CA PHE A 38 -17.02 1.83 23.92
C PHE A 38 -18.08 2.95 23.79
N PRO A 39 -18.03 3.99 24.65
CA PRO A 39 -18.87 5.18 24.51
C PRO A 39 -18.72 5.84 23.13
N LEU A 40 -19.84 6.09 22.45
CA LEU A 40 -19.85 6.59 21.07
C LEU A 40 -19.26 7.99 20.94
N ASP A 41 -19.39 8.81 21.97
CA ASP A 41 -18.78 10.13 22.04
C ASP A 41 -17.24 10.05 22.05
N LEU A 42 -16.66 9.10 22.78
CA LEU A 42 -15.21 8.87 22.78
C LEU A 42 -14.72 8.32 21.44
N VAL A 43 -15.49 7.44 20.81
CA VAL A 43 -15.17 6.92 19.47
C VAL A 43 -15.21 8.05 18.43
N ALA A 44 -16.23 8.91 18.48
CA ALA A 44 -16.35 10.05 17.59
C ALA A 44 -15.19 11.03 17.76
N ASP A 45 -14.81 11.33 19.01
CA ASP A 45 -13.66 12.20 19.30
C ASP A 45 -12.37 11.60 18.74
N LYS A 46 -12.11 10.31 19.00
CA LYS A 46 -10.97 9.57 18.44
C LYS A 46 -10.90 9.65 16.92
N GLU A 47 -12.00 9.44 16.22
CA GLU A 47 -12.02 9.47 14.75
C GLU A 47 -11.79 10.89 14.21
N VAL A 48 -12.33 11.92 14.86
CA VAL A 48 -12.07 13.32 14.50
C VAL A 48 -10.60 13.66 14.72
N THR A 49 -10.02 13.26 15.85
CA THR A 49 -8.60 13.46 16.16
C THR A 49 -7.71 12.77 15.14
N LYS A 50 -8.03 11.50 14.81
CA LYS A 50 -7.32 10.73 13.78
C LYS A 50 -7.42 11.41 12.41
N PHE A 51 -8.60 11.84 12.00
CA PHE A 51 -8.81 12.52 10.72
C PHE A 51 -8.04 13.84 10.64
N ASN A 52 -8.06 14.65 11.70
CA ASN A 52 -7.32 15.91 11.74
C ASN A 52 -5.81 15.69 11.65
N LEU A 53 -5.29 14.66 12.31
CA LEU A 53 -3.88 14.32 12.29
C LEU A 53 -3.43 13.73 10.94
N PHE A 54 -4.09 12.68 10.45
CA PHE A 54 -3.64 11.93 9.27
C PHE A 54 -4.10 12.52 7.94
N ASN A 55 -5.26 13.17 7.88
CA ASN A 55 -5.81 13.72 6.63
C ASN A 55 -5.57 15.22 6.48
N ARG A 56 -5.51 15.97 7.58
CA ARG A 56 -5.32 17.43 7.56
C ARG A 56 -3.94 17.88 8.05
N GLY A 57 -3.14 16.98 8.62
CA GLY A 57 -1.80 17.30 9.14
C GLY A 57 -1.81 18.26 10.33
N ILE A 58 -2.95 18.39 11.03
CA ILE A 58 -3.07 19.30 12.17
C ILE A 58 -2.47 18.60 13.40
N PRO A 59 -1.45 19.19 14.07
CA PRO A 59 -0.90 18.61 15.27
C PRO A 59 -1.94 18.57 16.39
N ILE A 60 -1.92 17.49 17.16
CA ILE A 60 -2.86 17.22 18.24
C ILE A 60 -2.11 17.16 19.57
N ASN A 61 -2.71 17.64 20.65
CA ASN A 61 -2.17 17.44 22.00
C ASN A 61 -2.98 16.34 22.68
N ILE A 62 -2.31 15.26 23.09
CA ILE A 62 -2.92 14.22 23.91
C ILE A 62 -2.29 14.33 25.30
N LYS A 63 -3.09 14.76 26.28
CA LYS A 63 -2.62 15.13 27.63
C LYS A 63 -1.56 16.24 27.53
N ASP A 64 -0.34 15.99 28.04
CA ASP A 64 0.76 16.96 28.11
C ASP A 64 1.78 16.82 26.96
N LYS A 65 1.50 15.94 26.00
CA LYS A 65 2.40 15.69 24.88
C LYS A 65 1.72 16.06 23.57
N GLY A 66 2.38 16.94 22.82
CA GLY A 66 2.03 17.24 21.44
C GLY A 66 2.47 16.12 20.53
N TYR A 67 1.61 15.78 19.60
CA TYR A 67 1.87 14.83 18.54
C TYR A 67 1.52 15.46 17.20
N SER A 68 2.49 15.49 16.32
CA SER A 68 2.34 15.82 14.92
C SER A 68 2.23 14.54 14.10
N PHE A 69 1.83 14.67 12.84
CA PHE A 69 1.86 13.56 11.88
C PHE A 69 3.25 12.89 11.85
N GLN A 70 4.31 13.68 11.99
CA GLN A 70 5.71 13.23 11.93
C GLN A 70 6.09 12.32 13.12
N ASP A 71 5.41 12.45 14.27
CA ASP A 71 5.68 11.61 15.45
C ASP A 71 5.09 10.21 15.32
N PHE A 72 4.07 10.05 14.47
CA PHE A 72 3.46 8.76 14.12
C PHE A 72 3.96 8.22 12.79
N ASP A 73 4.81 9.00 12.11
CA ASP A 73 5.61 8.54 10.99
C ASP A 73 6.73 7.65 11.55
N LEU A 74 6.33 6.44 11.98
CA LEU A 74 7.19 5.28 12.20
C LEU A 74 7.81 4.77 10.89
N VAL A 75 7.61 5.51 9.80
CA VAL A 75 8.57 5.58 8.72
C VAL A 75 9.86 6.12 9.32
N ASN A 76 10.68 5.19 9.79
CA ASN A 76 12.08 5.39 10.07
C ASN A 76 12.61 6.62 9.34
N LYS A 77 13.22 7.49 10.14
CA LYS A 77 14.40 8.28 9.79
C LYS A 77 15.45 7.34 9.16
N LEU A 78 15.12 6.77 8.01
CA LEU A 78 15.97 5.95 7.18
C LEU A 78 16.71 6.98 6.36
N ASP A 79 18.03 6.95 6.51
CA ASP A 79 19.04 7.81 5.90
C ASP A 79 18.96 7.82 4.37
N LEU A 80 17.85 8.30 3.82
CA LEU A 80 17.74 8.70 2.44
C LEU A 80 18.25 10.14 2.39
N LEU A 81 19.44 10.29 1.81
CA LEU A 81 20.01 11.59 1.48
C LEU A 81 18.95 12.48 0.81
N PRO A 82 19.00 13.81 0.96
CA PRO A 82 17.99 14.72 0.40
C PRO A 82 17.67 14.52 -1.09
N TRP A 83 18.64 14.04 -1.89
CA TRP A 83 18.46 13.68 -3.30
C TRP A 83 17.81 12.31 -3.57
N GLY A 84 17.74 11.42 -2.58
CA GLY A 84 17.01 10.13 -2.61
C GLY A 84 15.52 10.25 -2.30
N LYS A 85 15.01 11.47 -2.07
CA LYS A 85 13.57 11.78 -1.90
C LYS A 85 12.86 12.00 -3.24
N GLY A 86 13.55 11.84 -4.36
CA GLY A 86 12.95 11.90 -5.69
C GLY A 86 12.07 10.69 -5.98
N GLY A 87 11.03 10.90 -6.78
CA GLY A 87 10.24 9.82 -7.36
C GLY A 87 11.12 8.99 -8.29
N ILE A 88 10.83 7.70 -8.41
CA ILE A 88 11.44 6.90 -9.46
C ILE A 88 10.67 7.20 -10.75
N SER A 89 11.37 7.76 -11.73
CA SER A 89 10.78 8.01 -13.04
C SER A 89 10.51 6.70 -13.76
N TRP A 90 9.43 6.68 -14.52
CA TRP A 90 9.04 5.60 -15.40
C TRP A 90 8.63 6.21 -16.74
N SER A 91 8.64 5.43 -17.82
CA SER A 91 8.23 5.92 -19.15
C SER A 91 7.25 5.00 -19.85
N MET A 92 6.57 5.55 -20.86
CA MET A 92 5.63 4.82 -21.71
C MET A 92 6.21 4.54 -23.11
N ASP A 93 7.34 5.18 -23.43
CA ASP A 93 7.91 5.28 -24.80
C ASP A 93 8.95 4.21 -25.13
N SER A 94 9.09 3.18 -24.30
CA SER A 94 10.09 2.16 -24.59
C SER A 94 9.56 1.17 -25.60
N ASP A 95 10.23 1.11 -26.75
CA ASP A 95 9.96 0.12 -27.79
C ASP A 95 9.95 -1.30 -27.17
N PRO A 96 8.78 -1.97 -27.13
CA PRO A 96 8.68 -3.35 -26.66
C PRO A 96 9.54 -4.31 -27.50
N ASN A 97 9.98 -3.87 -28.68
CA ASN A 97 10.83 -4.62 -29.61
C ASN A 97 12.33 -4.31 -29.46
N GLY A 98 12.72 -3.43 -28.54
CA GLY A 98 14.13 -3.13 -28.34
C GLY A 98 14.94 -4.37 -27.95
N ARG A 99 16.18 -4.45 -28.42
CA ARG A 99 17.13 -5.53 -28.10
C ARG A 99 17.74 -5.31 -26.71
N PHE A 100 16.99 -5.65 -25.70
CA PHE A 100 17.43 -5.69 -24.30
C PHE A 100 16.61 -6.73 -23.55
N LYS A 101 17.12 -7.18 -22.40
CA LYS A 101 16.42 -8.09 -21.50
C LYS A 101 15.20 -7.39 -20.91
N LYS A 102 14.05 -8.07 -20.94
CA LYS A 102 12.75 -7.54 -20.49
C LYS A 102 12.23 -8.38 -19.35
N ILE A 103 11.62 -7.73 -18.38
CA ILE A 103 10.93 -8.41 -17.29
C ILE A 103 9.51 -7.87 -17.26
N PHE A 104 8.55 -8.77 -17.34
CA PHE A 104 7.14 -8.48 -17.20
C PHE A 104 6.72 -8.91 -15.81
N THR A 105 5.98 -8.03 -15.14
CA THR A 105 5.47 -8.26 -13.80
C THR A 105 3.97 -8.04 -13.81
N ASP A 106 3.24 -8.93 -13.14
CA ASP A 106 1.81 -8.78 -12.95
C ASP A 106 1.39 -9.19 -11.54
N GLY A 107 0.28 -8.61 -11.09
CA GLY A 107 -0.38 -8.94 -9.84
C GLY A 107 -1.80 -9.37 -10.13
N SER A 108 -2.15 -10.58 -9.76
CA SER A 108 -3.49 -11.13 -10.00
C SER A 108 -4.23 -11.35 -8.69
N LYS A 109 -5.56 -11.20 -8.74
CA LYS A 109 -6.47 -11.61 -7.67
C LYS A 109 -7.67 -12.33 -8.26
N LEU A 110 -7.76 -13.64 -8.01
CA LEU A 110 -8.83 -14.50 -8.51
C LEU A 110 -9.43 -15.33 -7.37
N ASN A 111 -10.77 -15.30 -7.23
CA ASN A 111 -11.49 -16.08 -6.21
C ASN A 111 -10.95 -15.87 -4.78
N GLY A 112 -10.59 -14.64 -4.42
CA GLY A 112 -10.01 -14.29 -3.12
C GLY A 112 -8.53 -14.62 -2.95
N ARG A 113 -7.93 -15.33 -3.92
CA ARG A 113 -6.50 -15.66 -3.93
C ARG A 113 -5.72 -14.60 -4.66
N VAL A 114 -4.55 -14.26 -4.14
CA VAL A 114 -3.67 -13.19 -4.64
C VAL A 114 -2.31 -13.78 -4.99
N GLY A 115 -1.79 -13.42 -6.16
CA GLY A 115 -0.48 -13.89 -6.62
C GLY A 115 0.26 -12.84 -7.43
N SER A 116 1.57 -13.02 -7.51
CA SER A 116 2.49 -12.24 -8.33
C SER A 116 3.06 -13.11 -9.43
N GLY A 117 3.00 -12.65 -10.67
CA GLY A 117 3.64 -13.27 -11.83
C GLY A 117 4.84 -12.46 -12.30
N ILE A 118 5.93 -13.14 -12.64
CA ILE A 118 7.16 -12.52 -13.14
C ILE A 118 7.73 -13.36 -14.27
N VAL A 119 8.00 -12.74 -15.41
CA VAL A 119 8.60 -13.41 -16.57
C VAL A 119 9.76 -12.58 -17.09
N CYS A 120 10.94 -13.20 -17.22
CA CYS A 120 12.09 -12.59 -17.84
C CYS A 120 12.32 -13.15 -19.23
N LEU A 121 12.36 -12.26 -20.21
CA LEU A 121 12.64 -12.57 -21.61
C LEU A 121 14.01 -12.05 -22.03
N ASN A 122 14.70 -12.81 -22.86
CA ASN A 122 15.93 -12.36 -23.54
C ASN A 122 15.58 -11.37 -24.68
N GLU A 123 16.61 -10.92 -25.39
CA GLU A 123 16.43 -10.00 -26.54
C GLU A 123 15.63 -10.64 -27.69
N ALA A 124 15.73 -11.97 -27.85
CA ALA A 124 15.01 -12.77 -28.83
C ALA A 124 13.57 -13.14 -28.40
N ARG A 125 13.14 -12.68 -27.21
CA ARG A 125 11.85 -12.97 -26.57
C ARG A 125 11.66 -14.40 -26.05
N ASP A 126 12.73 -15.17 -25.91
CA ASP A 126 12.70 -16.46 -25.23
C ASP A 126 12.66 -16.26 -23.72
N ILE A 127 11.94 -17.13 -23.02
CA ILE A 127 11.85 -17.14 -21.57
C ILE A 127 13.20 -17.59 -21.00
N ILE A 128 13.87 -16.70 -20.26
CA ILE A 128 15.06 -17.03 -19.47
C ILE A 128 14.63 -17.69 -18.17
N TRP A 129 13.64 -17.11 -17.50
CA TRP A 129 13.05 -17.63 -16.27
C TRP A 129 11.65 -17.06 -16.05
N LYS A 130 10.84 -17.80 -15.29
CA LYS A 130 9.51 -17.42 -14.81
C LYS A 130 9.43 -17.67 -13.30
N LEU A 131 8.71 -16.82 -12.58
CA LEU A 131 8.40 -16.97 -11.17
C LEU A 131 6.93 -16.65 -10.93
N GLU A 132 6.29 -17.46 -10.10
CA GLU A 132 4.94 -17.25 -9.59
C GLU A 132 5.00 -17.30 -8.08
N ILE A 133 4.44 -16.30 -7.41
CA ILE A 133 4.51 -16.17 -5.96
C ILE A 133 3.10 -16.06 -5.41
N ARG A 134 2.76 -16.98 -4.52
CA ARG A 134 1.50 -16.94 -3.79
C ARG A 134 1.62 -15.98 -2.61
N LEU A 135 0.76 -14.97 -2.58
CA LEU A 135 0.66 -14.02 -1.48
C LEU A 135 -0.53 -14.34 -0.60
N ASN A 136 -0.66 -13.59 0.50
CA ASN A 136 -1.80 -13.71 1.39
C ASN A 136 -3.12 -13.32 0.70
N ASP A 137 -4.24 -13.93 1.07
CA ASP A 137 -5.56 -13.73 0.47
C ASP A 137 -6.11 -12.31 0.71
N GLU A 138 -5.74 -11.71 1.83
CA GLU A 138 -6.07 -10.33 2.14
C GLU A 138 -5.18 -9.31 1.40
N ALA A 139 -4.12 -9.74 0.71
CA ALA A 139 -3.30 -8.83 -0.07
C ALA A 139 -4.09 -8.19 -1.21
N SER A 140 -3.65 -7.00 -1.63
CA SER A 140 -4.20 -6.33 -2.81
C SER A 140 -3.35 -6.64 -4.04
N VAL A 141 -3.94 -6.51 -5.23
CA VAL A 141 -3.23 -6.58 -6.51
C VAL A 141 -2.04 -5.62 -6.55
N PHE A 142 -2.19 -4.43 -5.97
CA PHE A 142 -1.10 -3.45 -5.85
C PHE A 142 0.10 -3.99 -5.05
N ILE A 143 -0.15 -4.68 -3.94
CA ILE A 143 0.92 -5.33 -3.15
C ILE A 143 1.55 -6.47 -3.96
N ALA A 144 0.74 -7.21 -4.70
CA ALA A 144 1.23 -8.29 -5.54
C ALA A 144 2.17 -7.80 -6.67
N GLU A 145 1.77 -6.76 -7.39
CA GLU A 145 2.65 -6.14 -8.38
C GLU A 145 3.93 -5.57 -7.73
N ALA A 146 3.82 -4.97 -6.55
CA ALA A 146 4.97 -4.39 -5.86
C ALA A 146 5.99 -5.47 -5.44
N VAL A 147 5.50 -6.60 -4.95
CA VAL A 147 6.34 -7.78 -4.66
C VAL A 147 6.95 -8.35 -5.93
N ALA A 148 6.21 -8.37 -7.05
CA ALA A 148 6.70 -8.84 -8.34
C ALA A 148 7.92 -8.01 -8.80
N ILE A 149 7.85 -6.68 -8.72
CA ILE A 149 8.98 -5.79 -9.03
C ILE A 149 10.14 -6.04 -8.07
N GLN A 150 9.88 -6.15 -6.76
CA GLN A 150 10.94 -6.37 -5.77
C GLN A 150 11.74 -7.63 -6.09
N MET A 151 11.03 -8.74 -6.31
CA MET A 151 11.62 -10.03 -6.62
C MET A 151 12.35 -10.00 -7.96
N ALA A 152 11.82 -9.30 -8.96
CA ALA A 152 12.50 -9.11 -10.24
C ALA A 152 13.85 -8.41 -10.08
N VAL A 153 13.90 -7.31 -9.31
CA VAL A 153 15.15 -6.57 -9.09
C VAL A 153 16.15 -7.40 -8.29
N GLU A 154 15.70 -8.07 -7.24
CA GLU A 154 16.55 -8.94 -6.40
C GLU A 154 17.13 -10.12 -7.20
N LYS A 155 16.32 -10.74 -8.07
CA LYS A 155 16.73 -11.88 -8.91
C LYS A 155 17.76 -11.49 -9.97
N VAL A 156 17.61 -10.30 -10.54
CA VAL A 156 18.54 -9.75 -11.53
C VAL A 156 19.89 -9.43 -10.89
N GLY A 157 19.86 -8.90 -9.67
CA GLY A 157 21.06 -8.51 -8.95
C GLY A 157 21.86 -7.40 -9.64
N PRO A 158 23.10 -7.13 -9.17
CA PRO A 158 23.97 -6.14 -9.79
C PRO A 158 24.46 -6.64 -11.15
N THR A 159 23.99 -6.01 -12.22
CA THR A 159 24.41 -6.29 -13.59
C THR A 159 24.67 -4.99 -14.35
N LYS A 160 25.52 -5.04 -15.38
CA LYS A 160 25.73 -3.92 -16.31
C LYS A 160 24.70 -3.92 -17.44
N GLU A 161 23.93 -4.99 -17.59
CA GLU A 161 22.89 -5.10 -18.62
C GLU A 161 21.74 -4.14 -18.33
N LYS A 162 21.31 -3.40 -19.35
CA LYS A 162 20.09 -2.59 -19.28
C LYS A 162 18.89 -3.52 -19.21
N ILE A 163 18.08 -3.38 -18.17
CA ILE A 163 16.88 -4.18 -17.96
C ILE A 163 15.67 -3.28 -17.87
N VAL A 164 14.59 -3.69 -18.52
CA VAL A 164 13.32 -2.97 -18.49
C VAL A 164 12.29 -3.81 -17.77
N ILE A 165 11.71 -3.26 -16.71
CA ILE A 165 10.59 -3.87 -15.99
C ILE A 165 9.29 -3.21 -16.44
N PHE A 166 8.34 -4.02 -16.91
CA PHE A 166 7.00 -3.59 -17.26
C PHE A 166 6.03 -3.87 -16.12
N SER A 167 5.36 -2.83 -15.62
CA SER A 167 4.38 -2.92 -14.52
C SER A 167 3.26 -1.89 -14.71
N LYS A 168 2.11 -2.09 -14.06
CA LYS A 168 0.90 -1.29 -14.27
C LYS A 168 0.61 -0.30 -13.16
N SER A 169 0.21 -0.77 -11.98
CA SER A 169 -0.36 0.03 -10.91
C SER A 169 0.68 0.66 -9.97
N VAL A 170 1.86 0.06 -9.85
CA VAL A 170 2.88 0.46 -8.87
C VAL A 170 3.70 1.68 -9.33
N LEU A 171 3.77 1.93 -10.64
CA LEU A 171 4.63 2.98 -11.22
C LEU A 171 4.25 4.40 -10.75
N MET A 172 2.95 4.72 -10.75
CA MET A 172 2.45 6.00 -10.24
C MET A 172 2.80 6.20 -8.75
N ALA A 173 2.82 5.12 -7.98
CA ALA A 173 3.16 5.20 -6.57
C ALA A 173 4.66 5.41 -6.35
N LEU A 174 5.51 4.86 -7.22
CA LEU A 174 6.95 5.06 -7.21
C LEU A 174 7.37 6.47 -7.65
N GLU A 175 6.64 7.08 -8.58
CA GLU A 175 6.87 8.46 -9.01
C GLU A 175 6.47 9.48 -7.94
N SER A 176 5.43 9.19 -7.16
CA SER A 176 4.95 10.11 -6.12
C SER A 176 5.94 10.28 -4.97
N ASN A 177 6.31 11.52 -4.66
CA ASN A 177 7.08 11.88 -3.45
C ASN A 177 6.27 11.85 -2.15
N LYS A 178 4.95 11.72 -2.26
CA LYS A 178 4.02 11.77 -1.11
C LYS A 178 3.60 10.39 -0.62
N ASN A 179 3.95 9.34 -1.36
CA ASN A 179 3.62 7.96 -0.97
C ASN A 179 4.69 7.40 -0.02
N HIS A 180 4.28 7.19 1.22
CA HIS A 180 5.12 6.70 2.33
C HIS A 180 4.79 5.26 2.73
N SER A 181 4.11 4.48 1.89
CA SER A 181 3.88 3.07 2.20
C SER A 181 5.21 2.32 2.28
N GLU A 182 5.34 1.45 3.28
CA GLU A 182 6.59 0.74 3.57
C GLU A 182 7.11 -0.05 2.35
N VAL A 183 6.20 -0.69 1.62
CA VAL A 183 6.51 -1.47 0.41
C VAL A 183 7.10 -0.58 -0.69
N ILE A 184 6.52 0.60 -0.93
CA ILE A 184 7.02 1.54 -1.94
C ILE A 184 8.36 2.12 -1.54
N MET A 185 8.56 2.43 -0.26
CA MET A 185 9.85 2.91 0.23
C MET A 185 10.96 1.88 0.12
N LYS A 186 10.68 0.60 0.40
CA LYS A 186 11.64 -0.49 0.18
C LYS A 186 11.99 -0.63 -1.30
N LEU A 187 11.00 -0.60 -2.18
CA LEU A 187 11.21 -0.63 -3.62
C LEU A 187 12.06 0.55 -4.12
N LYS A 188 11.75 1.78 -3.70
CA LYS A 188 12.53 2.98 -4.06
C LYS A 188 14.01 2.81 -3.73
N LYS A 189 14.34 2.26 -2.55
CA LYS A 189 15.74 2.02 -2.15
C LYS A 189 16.44 1.03 -3.08
N ILE A 190 15.79 -0.09 -3.36
CA ILE A 190 16.34 -1.14 -4.21
C ILE A 190 16.54 -0.64 -5.66
N LEU A 191 15.63 0.20 -6.15
CA LEU A 191 15.71 0.81 -7.48
C LEU A 191 16.79 1.92 -7.55
N LEU A 192 16.98 2.71 -6.49
CA LEU A 192 18.01 3.75 -6.44
C LEU A 192 19.44 3.18 -6.53
N VAL A 193 19.66 1.98 -5.99
CA VAL A 193 20.95 1.28 -6.10
C VAL A 193 21.10 0.47 -7.39
N SER A 194 20.07 0.45 -8.24
CA SER A 194 20.00 -0.34 -9.47
C SER A 194 19.76 0.56 -10.71
N PRO A 195 20.70 1.47 -11.05
CA PRO A 195 20.51 2.46 -12.14
C PRO A 195 20.37 1.84 -13.53
N GLN A 196 20.74 0.56 -13.71
CA GLN A 196 20.57 -0.20 -14.95
C GLN A 196 19.12 -0.59 -15.24
N ILE A 197 18.25 -0.54 -14.22
CA ILE A 197 16.85 -0.92 -14.32
C ILE A 197 16.01 0.30 -14.69
N LYS A 198 15.29 0.20 -15.79
CA LYS A 198 14.29 1.19 -16.19
C LYS A 198 12.89 0.63 -16.00
N LEU A 199 12.01 1.44 -15.43
CA LEU A 199 10.61 1.08 -15.28
C LEU A 199 9.81 1.62 -16.44
N ASN A 200 8.94 0.78 -17.00
CA ASN A 200 8.04 1.19 -18.06
C ASN A 200 6.63 0.68 -17.84
N TRP A 201 5.69 1.45 -18.38
CA TRP A 201 4.33 1.01 -18.52
C TRP A 201 4.10 0.53 -19.95
N VAL A 202 3.41 -0.59 -20.10
CA VAL A 202 2.89 -1.01 -21.40
C VAL A 202 1.41 -1.30 -21.24
N ARG A 203 0.64 -0.96 -22.28
CA ARG A 203 -0.80 -1.23 -22.29
C ARG A 203 -1.01 -2.73 -22.30
N ALA A 204 -1.96 -3.19 -21.48
CA ALA A 204 -2.45 -4.56 -21.53
C ALA A 204 -3.31 -4.72 -22.80
N ASP A 205 -2.66 -4.88 -23.95
CA ASP A 205 -3.28 -5.18 -25.23
C ASP A 205 -2.89 -6.61 -25.67
N ILE A 206 -3.82 -7.27 -26.36
CA ILE A 206 -3.63 -8.61 -26.95
C ILE A 206 -2.45 -8.56 -27.93
N GLY A 207 -1.43 -9.40 -27.71
CA GLY A 207 -0.25 -9.50 -28.58
C GLY A 207 1.09 -9.14 -27.93
N ILE A 208 1.11 -8.73 -26.67
CA ILE A 208 2.36 -8.60 -25.90
C ILE A 208 2.62 -9.90 -25.14
N ASN A 209 3.32 -10.82 -25.79
CA ASN A 209 3.62 -12.16 -25.28
C ASN A 209 4.13 -12.15 -23.82
N GLY A 210 5.00 -11.20 -23.46
CA GLY A 210 5.53 -11.12 -22.09
C GLY A 210 4.48 -10.77 -21.02
N ASN A 211 3.48 -9.95 -21.36
CA ASN A 211 2.40 -9.60 -20.44
C ASN A 211 1.44 -10.78 -20.25
N GLU A 212 1.07 -11.45 -21.34
CA GLU A 212 0.25 -12.66 -21.29
C GLU A 212 0.92 -13.78 -20.48
N LEU A 213 2.23 -13.96 -20.63
CA LEU A 213 3.00 -14.94 -19.86
C LEU A 213 3.08 -14.61 -18.35
N ALA A 214 2.98 -13.33 -17.96
CA ALA A 214 3.03 -12.90 -16.57
C ALA A 214 1.65 -12.94 -15.88
N ASP A 215 0.56 -12.86 -16.65
CA ASP A 215 -0.82 -12.97 -16.17
C ASP A 215 -1.26 -14.45 -15.98
N LEU A 216 -0.63 -15.38 -16.73
CA LEU A 216 -0.80 -16.83 -16.63
C LEU A 216 -0.16 -17.42 -15.37
#